data_AF-A0A7W5UQ02-F1
#
_entry.id   AF-A0A7W5UQ02-F1
#
_cell.length_a   1.000
_cell.length_b   1.000
_cell.length_c   1.000
_cell.angle_alpha   90.00
_cell.angle_beta   90.00
_cell.angle_gamma   90.00
#
_symmetry.space_group_name_H-M   'P 1'
#
loop_
_entity.id
_entity.type
_entity.pdbx_description
1 polymer ?
#
loop_
_entity_poly.entity_id
_entity_poly.type
_entity_poly.pdbx_seq_one_letter_code
_entity_poly.pdbx_strand_id
1 'polypeptide(L)'
;MKYNTNEEKLKLPEYGRLIQKMVEHACTIEDRAKRQEYAQRIVRIMAQLNPQLKNIPNFTHKLWDHLAYMANYELDIDYPVEICKREEGSRPQKLSYPQGSIRYRHYGRLIENAIKKLSEEPDDEQRESRLLLVANRMKRNLAAWKGGSATDNKVARDLEIYSDGKLTL
;
A
#
# COMPACT_ATOMS: atom_id res chain seq x y z
N MET A 1 -32.60 -28.01 2.10
CA MET A 1 -32.43 -26.59 1.70
C MET A 1 -30.93 -26.33 1.52
N LYS A 2 -30.51 -25.73 0.39
CA LYS A 2 -29.12 -25.30 0.20
C LYS A 2 -28.93 -23.96 0.90
N TYR A 3 -28.01 -23.89 1.87
CA TYR A 3 -27.69 -22.67 2.62
C TYR A 3 -26.45 -22.00 2.03
N ASN A 4 -26.48 -20.68 1.88
CA ASN A 4 -25.39 -19.88 1.29
C ASN A 4 -24.05 -20.01 2.03
N THR A 5 -24.06 -20.42 3.30
CA THR A 5 -22.85 -20.62 4.13
C THR A 5 -22.05 -21.87 3.72
N ASN A 6 -22.69 -22.83 3.05
CA ASN A 6 -22.04 -24.07 2.59
C ASN A 6 -21.58 -23.99 1.13
N GLU A 7 -21.90 -22.90 0.43
CA GLU A 7 -21.53 -22.72 -0.98
C GLU A 7 -20.19 -21.95 -1.09
N GLU A 8 -19.49 -22.10 -2.22
CA GLU A 8 -18.20 -21.45 -2.45
C GLU A 8 -18.25 -19.92 -2.25
N LYS A 9 -17.13 -19.30 -1.90
CA LYS A 9 -17.08 -17.84 -1.75
C LYS A 9 -17.27 -17.17 -3.11
N LEU A 10 -18.12 -16.15 -3.16
CA LEU A 10 -18.29 -15.29 -4.32
C LEU A 10 -16.99 -14.53 -4.59
N LYS A 11 -16.40 -14.71 -5.77
CA LYS A 11 -15.19 -13.96 -6.18
C LYS A 11 -15.46 -12.48 -6.40
N LEU A 12 -16.65 -12.17 -6.93
CA LEU A 12 -17.16 -10.81 -7.16
C LEU A 12 -18.61 -10.74 -6.66
N PRO A 13 -18.85 -10.27 -5.41
CA PRO A 13 -20.19 -10.18 -4.84
C PRO A 13 -21.11 -9.22 -5.61
N GLU A 14 -20.55 -8.29 -6.40
CA GLU A 14 -21.26 -7.27 -7.16
C GLU A 14 -22.18 -7.84 -8.25
N TYR A 15 -21.87 -9.05 -8.75
CA TYR A 15 -22.65 -9.73 -9.79
C TYR A 15 -23.60 -10.79 -9.24
N GLY A 16 -23.46 -11.14 -7.96
CA GLY A 16 -24.28 -12.14 -7.29
C GLY A 16 -24.06 -13.59 -7.74
N ARG A 17 -24.78 -14.51 -7.08
CA ARG A 17 -24.62 -15.97 -7.27
C ARG A 17 -25.06 -16.48 -8.63
N LEU A 18 -26.05 -15.82 -9.25
CA LEU A 18 -26.62 -16.26 -10.53
C LEU A 18 -25.56 -16.22 -11.63
N ILE A 19 -24.81 -15.13 -11.72
CA ILE A 19 -23.74 -14.97 -12.71
C ILE A 19 -22.63 -15.98 -12.47
N GLN A 20 -22.25 -16.24 -11.21
CA GLN A 20 -21.25 -17.24 -10.90
C GLN A 20 -21.68 -18.64 -11.40
N LYS A 21 -22.94 -19.04 -11.16
CA LYS A 21 -23.48 -20.32 -11.68
C LYS A 21 -23.50 -20.38 -13.21
N MET A 22 -23.78 -19.26 -13.87
CA MET A 22 -23.69 -19.18 -15.34
C MET A 22 -22.24 -19.34 -15.82
N VAL A 23 -21.27 -18.72 -15.15
CA VAL A 23 -19.84 -18.87 -15.51
C VAL A 23 -19.36 -20.30 -15.25
N GLU A 24 -19.73 -20.91 -14.13
CA GLU A 24 -19.45 -22.33 -13.84
C GLU A 24 -20.02 -23.25 -14.94
N HIS A 25 -21.27 -23.00 -15.37
CA HIS A 25 -21.87 -23.74 -16.48
C HIS A 25 -21.15 -23.49 -17.81
N ALA A 26 -20.68 -22.27 -18.07
CA ALA A 26 -19.91 -21.95 -19.27
C ALA A 26 -18.62 -22.79 -19.37
N CYS A 27 -17.96 -23.07 -18.23
CA CYS A 27 -16.78 -23.93 -18.18
C CYS A 27 -17.09 -25.40 -18.51
N THR A 28 -18.32 -25.87 -18.26
CA THR A 28 -18.72 -27.26 -18.56
C THR A 28 -19.10 -27.51 -20.03
N ILE A 29 -19.24 -26.46 -20.85
CA ILE A 29 -19.60 -26.61 -22.26
C ILE A 29 -18.36 -27.05 -23.07
N GLU A 30 -18.44 -28.18 -23.76
CA GLU A 30 -17.34 -28.74 -24.57
C GLU A 30 -17.17 -28.02 -25.93
N ASP A 31 -18.27 -27.56 -26.53
CA ASP A 31 -18.27 -26.92 -27.86
C ASP A 31 -17.83 -25.45 -27.78
N ARG A 32 -16.71 -25.12 -28.44
CA ARG A 32 -16.10 -23.79 -28.47
C ARG A 32 -17.04 -22.71 -29.02
N ALA A 33 -17.83 -23.02 -30.06
CA ALA A 33 -18.74 -22.04 -30.67
C ALA A 33 -19.88 -21.67 -29.71
N LYS A 34 -20.47 -22.68 -29.07
CA LYS A 34 -21.53 -22.49 -28.06
C LYS A 34 -21.00 -21.81 -26.80
N ARG A 35 -19.77 -22.14 -26.39
CA ARG A 35 -19.09 -21.50 -25.26
C ARG A 35 -18.88 -20.00 -25.51
N GLN A 36 -18.44 -19.63 -26.72
CA GLN A 36 -18.27 -18.23 -27.14
C GLN A 36 -19.59 -17.47 -27.09
N GLU A 37 -20.65 -18.03 -27.68
CA GLU A 37 -21.98 -17.38 -27.70
C GLU A 37 -22.54 -17.21 -26.28
N TYR A 38 -22.35 -18.23 -25.44
CA TYR A 38 -22.80 -18.21 -24.05
C TYR A 38 -22.05 -17.16 -23.23
N ALA A 39 -20.73 -17.03 -23.40
CA ALA A 39 -19.94 -15.99 -22.76
C ALA A 39 -20.36 -14.58 -23.19
N GLN A 40 -20.64 -14.36 -24.47
CA GLN A 40 -21.15 -13.08 -24.95
C GLN A 40 -22.51 -12.72 -24.32
N ARG A 41 -23.41 -13.71 -24.16
CA ARG A 41 -24.69 -13.51 -23.46
C ARG A 41 -24.49 -13.16 -21.98
N ILE A 42 -23.54 -13.81 -21.30
CA ILE A 42 -23.19 -13.49 -19.92
C ILE A 42 -22.70 -12.03 -19.80
N VAL A 43 -21.79 -11.59 -20.67
CA VAL A 43 -21.28 -10.20 -20.67
C VAL A 43 -22.40 -9.18 -20.89
N ARG A 44 -23.39 -9.48 -21.74
CA ARG A 44 -24.57 -8.62 -21.90
C ARG A 44 -25.40 -8.49 -20.62
N ILE A 45 -25.60 -9.60 -19.90
CA ILE A 45 -26.32 -9.60 -18.61
C ILE A 45 -25.53 -8.81 -17.55
N MET A 46 -24.21 -9.00 -17.48
CA MET A 46 -23.33 -8.22 -16.61
C MET A 46 -23.40 -6.71 -16.91
N ALA A 47 -23.48 -6.33 -18.18
CA ALA A 47 -23.62 -4.92 -18.61
C ALA A 47 -24.99 -4.32 -18.24
N GLN A 48 -26.04 -5.13 -18.21
CA GLN A 48 -27.38 -4.68 -17.82
C GLN A 48 -27.49 -4.47 -16.31
N LEU A 49 -26.84 -5.31 -15.50
CA LEU A 49 -26.86 -5.20 -14.04
C LEU A 49 -26.11 -3.97 -13.51
N ASN A 50 -25.07 -3.54 -14.23
CA ASN A 50 -24.26 -2.37 -13.85
C ASN A 50 -24.34 -1.24 -14.90
N PRO A 51 -25.50 -0.60 -15.07
CA PRO A 51 -25.66 0.47 -16.07
C PRO A 51 -24.85 1.72 -15.73
N GLN A 52 -24.52 1.93 -14.46
CA GLN A 52 -23.74 3.08 -13.97
C GLN A 52 -22.30 3.07 -14.48
N LEU A 53 -21.76 1.89 -14.78
CA LEU A 53 -20.37 1.74 -15.24
C LEU A 53 -20.22 1.99 -16.75
N LYS A 54 -21.31 2.19 -17.49
CA LYS A 54 -21.28 2.44 -18.95
C LYS A 54 -20.59 3.74 -19.35
N ASN A 55 -20.52 4.71 -18.43
CA ASN A 55 -19.87 6.00 -18.67
C ASN A 55 -18.34 5.94 -18.47
N ILE A 56 -17.80 4.78 -18.08
CA ILE A 56 -16.37 4.60 -17.87
C ILE A 56 -15.73 4.15 -19.20
N PRO A 57 -14.67 4.82 -19.68
CA PRO A 57 -13.94 4.34 -20.85
C PRO A 57 -13.42 2.92 -20.61
N ASN A 58 -13.50 2.06 -21.64
CA ASN A 58 -13.12 0.64 -21.58
C ASN A 58 -13.97 -0.23 -20.62
N PHE A 59 -15.24 0.12 -20.38
CA PHE A 59 -16.14 -0.71 -19.58
C PHE A 59 -16.30 -2.14 -20.13
N THR A 60 -16.34 -2.29 -21.46
CA THR A 60 -16.40 -3.60 -22.12
C THR A 60 -15.21 -4.48 -21.77
N HIS A 61 -14.00 -3.90 -21.73
CA HIS A 61 -12.78 -4.61 -21.34
C HIS A 61 -12.85 -5.11 -19.90
N LYS A 62 -13.29 -4.26 -18.97
CA LYS A 62 -13.49 -4.65 -17.56
C LYS A 62 -14.47 -5.81 -17.38
N LEU A 63 -15.53 -5.87 -18.18
CA LEU A 63 -16.48 -6.99 -18.10
C LEU A 63 -15.85 -8.32 -18.54
N TRP A 64 -15.04 -8.29 -19.60
CA TRP A 64 -14.29 -9.46 -20.04
C TRP A 64 -13.23 -9.88 -19.00
N ASP A 65 -12.57 -8.92 -18.35
CA ASP A 65 -11.65 -9.20 -17.24
C ASP A 65 -12.39 -9.82 -16.04
N HIS A 66 -13.58 -9.31 -15.69
CA HIS A 66 -14.40 -9.88 -14.62
C HIS A 66 -14.86 -11.31 -14.96
N LEU A 67 -15.27 -11.56 -16.20
CA LEU A 67 -15.63 -12.90 -16.68
C LEU A 67 -14.43 -13.86 -16.56
N ALA A 68 -13.26 -13.45 -17.05
CA ALA A 68 -12.04 -14.27 -16.99
C ALA A 68 -11.61 -14.55 -15.54
N TYR A 69 -11.67 -13.54 -14.66
CA TYR A 69 -11.39 -13.69 -13.23
C TYR A 69 -12.38 -14.65 -12.54
N MET A 70 -13.68 -14.54 -12.83
CA MET A 70 -14.68 -15.46 -12.28
C MET A 70 -14.46 -16.90 -12.74
N ALA A 71 -13.99 -17.09 -13.96
CA ALA A 71 -13.68 -18.38 -14.54
C ALA A 71 -12.27 -18.92 -14.22
N ASN A 72 -11.50 -18.29 -13.31
CA ASN A 72 -10.11 -18.67 -13.02
C ASN A 72 -9.20 -18.73 -14.27
N TYR A 73 -9.51 -18.00 -15.34
CA TYR A 73 -8.81 -18.07 -16.62
C TYR A 73 -8.83 -19.46 -17.29
N GLU A 74 -9.77 -20.34 -16.94
CA GLU A 74 -9.92 -21.69 -17.50
C GLU A 74 -10.76 -21.72 -18.78
N LEU A 75 -11.41 -20.60 -19.14
CA LEU A 75 -12.23 -20.50 -20.34
C LEU A 75 -11.35 -20.34 -21.59
N ASP A 76 -11.34 -21.37 -22.44
CA ASP A 76 -10.79 -21.30 -23.80
C ASP A 76 -11.81 -20.64 -24.74
N ILE A 77 -11.68 -19.33 -24.90
CA ILE A 77 -12.57 -18.39 -25.60
C ILE A 77 -11.69 -17.40 -26.38
N ASP A 78 -12.13 -16.98 -27.56
CA ASP A 78 -11.49 -15.89 -28.29
C ASP A 78 -11.87 -14.57 -27.62
N TYR A 79 -10.99 -14.13 -26.72
CA TYR A 79 -11.16 -12.86 -26.05
C TYR A 79 -10.84 -11.72 -27.02
N PRO A 80 -11.75 -10.75 -27.21
CA PRO A 80 -11.51 -9.61 -28.09
C PRO A 80 -10.47 -8.63 -27.51
N VAL A 81 -9.99 -8.86 -26.28
CA VAL A 81 -9.03 -8.00 -25.58
C VAL A 81 -8.00 -8.85 -24.84
N GLU A 82 -6.77 -8.36 -24.75
CA GLU A 82 -5.70 -8.97 -23.96
C GLU A 82 -6.12 -9.03 -22.47
N ILE A 83 -6.27 -10.24 -21.95
CA ILE A 83 -6.56 -10.43 -20.53
C ILE A 83 -5.24 -10.41 -19.77
N CYS A 84 -5.08 -9.41 -18.91
CA CYS A 84 -4.04 -9.44 -17.90
C CYS A 84 -4.38 -10.53 -16.88
N LYS A 85 -3.64 -11.64 -16.90
CA LYS A 85 -3.63 -12.58 -15.77
C LYS A 85 -3.19 -11.79 -14.55
N ARG A 86 -4.07 -11.66 -13.57
CA ARG A 86 -3.74 -10.99 -12.32
C ARG A 86 -2.73 -11.89 -11.61
N GLU A 87 -1.45 -11.56 -11.70
CA GLU A 87 -0.45 -12.14 -10.81
C GLU A 87 -0.91 -11.83 -9.38
N GLU A 88 -1.31 -12.85 -8.62
CA GLU A 88 -1.77 -12.74 -7.22
C GLU A 88 -0.65 -12.25 -6.26
N GLY A 89 0.51 -11.84 -6.78
CA GLY A 89 1.77 -11.79 -6.03
C GLY A 89 2.14 -10.46 -5.38
N SER A 90 1.77 -9.30 -5.92
CA SER A 90 2.26 -8.03 -5.33
C SER A 90 1.33 -7.52 -4.24
N ARG A 91 1.18 -8.28 -3.15
CA ARG A 91 0.77 -7.66 -1.88
C ARG A 91 1.76 -6.54 -1.59
N PRO A 92 1.32 -5.28 -1.39
CA PRO A 92 2.24 -4.21 -1.10
C PRO A 92 3.08 -4.60 0.13
N GLN A 93 4.39 -4.38 0.03
CA GLN A 93 5.30 -4.74 1.11
C GLN A 93 4.83 -4.04 2.39
N LYS A 94 4.62 -4.80 3.46
CA LYS A 94 4.22 -4.22 4.75
C LYS A 94 5.33 -3.27 5.21
N LEU A 95 5.01 -2.00 5.35
CA LEU A 95 5.91 -1.03 5.96
C LEU A 95 6.14 -1.44 7.41
N SER A 96 7.39 -1.71 7.79
CA SER A 96 7.72 -1.91 9.20
C SER A 96 7.55 -0.57 9.91
N TYR A 97 6.67 -0.52 10.91
CA TYR A 97 6.60 0.66 11.77
C TYR A 97 7.93 0.79 12.53
N PRO A 98 8.50 2.00 12.68
CA PRO A 98 9.76 2.18 13.38
C PRO A 98 9.59 1.90 14.88
N GLN A 99 9.79 0.65 15.29
CA GLN A 99 9.94 0.25 16.69
C GLN A 99 11.29 0.78 17.20
N GLY A 100 11.28 1.73 18.12
CA GLY A 100 12.51 2.21 18.75
C GLY A 100 12.19 3.11 19.92
N SER A 101 12.84 2.85 21.06
CA SER A 101 12.75 3.68 22.25
C SER A 101 13.51 4.99 22.02
N ILE A 102 12.87 6.12 22.34
CA ILE A 102 13.49 7.45 22.35
C ILE A 102 14.00 7.71 23.76
N ARG A 103 15.27 8.09 23.92
CA ARG A 103 15.89 8.35 25.23
C ARG A 103 15.32 9.63 25.85
N TYR A 104 15.28 10.73 25.09
CA TYR A 104 14.57 11.94 25.49
C TYR A 104 13.40 12.27 24.57
N ARG A 105 12.18 12.15 25.12
CA ARG A 105 10.92 12.41 24.43
C ARG A 105 10.81 13.79 23.78
N HIS A 106 11.49 14.79 24.34
CA HIS A 106 11.44 16.17 23.84
C HIS A 106 12.31 16.42 22.60
N TYR A 107 13.29 15.57 22.29
CA TYR A 107 14.12 15.70 21.08
C TYR A 107 13.63 14.81 19.93
N GLY A 108 13.07 13.64 20.26
CA GLY A 108 12.59 12.68 19.28
C GLY A 108 13.71 11.88 18.60
N ARG A 109 13.33 10.80 17.90
CA ARG A 109 14.26 9.83 17.29
C ARG A 109 15.14 10.42 16.18
N LEU A 110 14.66 11.43 15.46
CA LEU A 110 15.38 12.03 14.34
C LEU A 110 16.64 12.77 14.79
N ILE A 111 16.57 13.47 15.94
CA ILE A 111 17.71 14.19 16.50
C ILE A 111 18.76 13.21 17.03
N GLU A 112 18.32 12.13 17.70
CA GLU A 112 19.23 11.07 18.14
C GLU A 112 19.99 10.45 16.97
N ASN A 113 19.28 10.14 15.88
CA ASN A 113 19.91 9.60 14.67
C ASN A 113 20.85 10.61 14.00
N ALA A 114 20.50 11.90 14.00
CA ALA A 114 21.37 12.95 13.45
C ALA A 114 22.67 13.09 14.26
N ILE A 115 22.58 13.08 15.59
CA ILE A 115 23.76 13.15 16.47
C ILE A 115 24.65 11.92 16.28
N LYS A 116 24.08 10.72 16.18
CA LYS A 116 24.83 9.48 15.91
C LYS A 116 25.56 9.52 14.58
N LYS A 117 24.90 9.95 13.50
CA LYS A 117 25.55 10.10 12.20
C LYS A 117 26.69 11.13 12.24
N LEU A 118 26.47 12.27 12.91
CA LEU A 118 27.51 13.29 13.07
C LEU A 118 28.70 12.85 13.93
N SER A 119 28.54 11.85 14.79
CA SER A 119 29.66 11.29 15.57
C SER A 119 30.39 10.14 14.87
N GLU A 120 29.82 9.60 13.79
CA GLU A 120 30.41 8.55 12.93
C GLU A 120 31.09 9.14 11.68
N GLU A 121 30.66 10.31 11.20
CA GLU A 121 31.25 11.02 10.05
C GLU A 121 32.64 11.62 10.38
N PRO A 122 33.56 11.68 9.41
CA PRO A 122 34.88 12.27 9.59
C PRO A 122 34.82 13.79 9.82
N ASP A 123 35.82 14.33 10.52
CA ASP A 123 36.00 15.77 10.70
C ASP A 123 36.26 16.46 9.36
N ASP A 124 35.28 17.24 8.92
CA ASP A 124 35.32 18.08 7.72
C ASP A 124 34.93 19.50 8.12
N GLU A 125 35.33 20.51 7.33
CA GLU A 125 35.00 21.93 7.60
C GLU A 125 33.49 22.16 7.77
N GLN A 126 32.67 21.29 7.18
CA GLN A 126 31.22 21.35 7.28
C GLN A 126 30.63 20.73 8.56
N ARG A 127 31.41 19.98 9.35
CA ARG A 127 30.92 19.31 10.56
C ARG A 127 30.42 20.31 11.59
N GLU A 128 31.15 21.41 11.81
CA GLU A 128 30.74 22.47 12.75
C GLU A 128 29.41 23.12 12.33
N SER A 129 29.23 23.38 11.04
CA SER A 129 27.98 23.94 10.50
C SER A 129 26.79 22.99 10.72
N ARG A 130 26.97 21.69 10.48
CA ARG A 130 25.93 20.66 10.73
C ARG A 130 25.65 20.50 12.22
N LEU A 131 26.68 20.55 13.06
CA LEU A 131 26.55 20.52 14.52
C LEU A 131 25.69 21.70 15.01
N LEU A 132 25.99 22.90 14.54
CA LEU A 132 25.22 24.11 14.87
C LEU A 132 23.76 24.00 14.41
N LEU A 133 23.51 23.41 13.24
CA LEU A 133 22.14 23.19 12.75
C LEU A 133 21.36 22.23 13.64
N VAL A 134 22.00 21.12 14.07
CA VAL A 134 21.39 20.15 14.99
C VAL A 134 21.13 20.77 16.36
N ALA A 135 22.07 21.54 16.90
CA ALA A 135 21.90 22.26 18.17
C ALA A 135 20.78 23.31 18.11
N ASN A 136 20.68 24.07 17.02
CA ASN A 136 19.56 24.98 16.79
C ASN A 136 18.21 24.25 16.73
N ARG A 137 18.18 23.05 16.13
CA ARG A 137 16.97 22.22 16.11
C ARG A 137 16.63 21.69 17.51
N MET A 138 17.62 21.28 18.29
CA MET A 138 17.46 20.90 19.70
C MET A 138 16.85 22.04 20.52
N LYS A 139 17.37 23.26 20.39
CA LYS A 139 16.84 24.46 21.06
C LYS A 139 15.36 24.68 20.74
N ARG A 140 14.98 24.59 19.46
CA ARG A 140 13.59 24.72 19.01
C ARG A 140 12.67 23.63 19.57
N ASN A 141 13.14 22.39 19.58
CA ASN A 141 12.37 21.25 20.12
C ASN A 141 12.15 21.41 21.64
N LEU A 142 13.16 21.85 22.39
CA LEU A 142 13.02 22.16 23.81
C LEU A 142 12.03 23.30 24.07
N ALA A 143 12.10 24.38 23.28
CA ALA A 143 11.20 25.52 23.42
C ALA A 143 9.74 25.11 23.15
N ALA A 144 9.50 24.30 22.12
CA ALA A 144 8.19 23.75 21.80
C ALA A 144 7.65 22.82 22.90
N TRP A 145 8.52 22.02 23.53
CA TRP A 145 8.11 21.08 24.58
C TRP A 145 7.85 21.74 25.93
N LYS A 146 8.67 22.72 26.34
CA LYS A 146 8.57 23.41 27.64
C LYS A 146 7.69 24.67 27.61
N GLY A 147 7.36 25.20 26.44
CA GLY A 147 6.58 26.45 26.30
C GLY A 147 7.33 27.72 26.75
N GLY A 148 8.68 27.72 26.72
CA GLY A 148 9.50 28.83 27.19
C GLY A 148 10.88 28.90 26.51
N SER A 149 11.70 29.88 26.88
CA SER A 149 13.05 30.05 26.31
C SER A 149 13.96 28.89 26.71
N ALA A 150 14.48 28.18 25.71
CA ALA A 150 15.46 27.11 25.91
C ALA A 150 16.86 27.72 26.12
N THR A 151 17.53 27.33 27.21
CA THR A 151 18.87 27.80 27.57
C THR A 151 19.93 27.07 26.75
N ASP A 152 20.84 27.80 26.11
CA ASP A 152 21.90 27.23 25.25
C ASP A 152 22.82 26.27 26.02
N ASN A 153 23.10 26.57 27.29
CA ASN A 153 23.87 25.69 28.19
C ASN A 153 23.25 24.29 28.34
N LYS A 154 21.92 24.18 28.24
CA LYS A 154 21.25 22.89 28.35
C LYS A 154 21.41 22.08 27.06
N VAL A 155 21.31 22.74 25.91
CA VAL A 155 21.49 22.11 24.60
C VAL A 155 22.92 21.58 24.47
N ALA A 156 23.93 22.36 24.87
CA ALA A 156 25.33 21.93 24.84
C ALA A 156 25.57 20.69 25.70
N ARG A 157 25.07 20.68 26.95
CA ARG A 157 25.16 19.51 27.84
C ARG A 157 24.42 18.28 27.29
N ASP A 158 23.20 18.45 26.80
CA ASP A 158 22.42 17.35 26.25
C ASP A 158 23.11 16.76 25.01
N LEU A 159 23.76 17.58 24.20
CA LEU A 159 24.51 17.17 23.01
C LEU A 159 25.79 16.40 23.36
N GLU A 160 26.51 16.83 24.39
CA GLU A 160 27.68 16.11 24.93
C GLU A 160 27.27 14.72 25.48
N ILE A 161 26.15 14.64 26.22
CA ILE A 161 25.60 13.39 26.74
C ILE A 161 25.14 12.45 25.61
N TYR A 162 24.60 12.98 24.51
CA TYR A 162 24.16 12.17 23.37
C TYR A 162 25.28 11.69 22.47
N SER A 163 26.38 12.44 22.42
CA SER A 163 27.54 12.12 21.60
C SER A 163 28.59 11.31 22.35
N ASP A 164 28.32 10.91 23.59
CA ASP A 164 29.29 10.29 24.51
C ASP A 164 30.59 11.11 24.59
N GLY A 165 30.48 12.44 24.58
CA GLY A 165 31.61 13.38 24.63
C GLY A 165 32.35 13.61 23.30
N LYS A 166 31.89 13.02 22.19
CA LYS A 166 32.54 13.16 20.86
C LYS A 166 32.22 14.46 20.14
N LEU A 167 31.17 15.17 20.55
CA LEU A 167 30.75 16.43 19.97
C LEU A 167 30.63 17.46 21.09
N THR A 168 31.41 18.53 20.97
CA THR A 168 31.39 19.69 21.87
C THR A 168 31.09 20.94 21.07
N LEU A 169 30.40 21.89 21.71
CA LEU A 169 29.92 23.15 21.15
C LEU A 169 30.52 24.33 21.91
#